data_AF-A0A4U0MU16-F1
#
_entry.id   AF-A0A4U0MU16-F1
#
_cell.length_a   1.000
_cell.length_b   1.000
_cell.length_c   1.000
_cell.angle_alpha   90.00
_cell.angle_beta   90.00
_cell.angle_gamma   90.00
#
_symmetry.space_group_name_H-M   'P 1'
#
loop_
_entity.id
_entity.type
_entity.pdbx_description
1 polymer ?
#
loop_
_entity_poly.entity_id
_entity_poly.type
_entity_poly.pdbx_seq_one_letter_code
_entity_poly.pdbx_strand_id
1 'polypeptide(L)' 'MLLPDRNELAALLRRYRVWEHLVLTKPHDQARRRGLEDIAYTLCVLMGRRTVREAVIAAEVYLESSEASACPPAERAGEG' A
#
# COMPACT_ATOMS: atom_id res chain seq x y z
N MET A 1 -12.48 -6.67 13.39
CA MET A 1 -11.00 -6.59 13.25
C MET A 1 -10.61 -5.13 13.21
N LEU A 2 -9.59 -4.73 13.98
CA LEU A 2 -9.03 -3.38 13.94
C LEU A 2 -8.36 -3.22 12.57
N LEU A 3 -8.85 -2.29 11.74
CA LEU A 3 -8.18 -1.96 10.49
C LEU A 3 -6.81 -1.32 10.81
N PRO A 4 -5.77 -1.61 10.02
CA PRO A 4 -4.47 -0.99 10.23
C PRO A 4 -4.57 0.54 10.09
N ASP A 5 -3.69 1.23 10.81
CA ASP A 5 -3.51 2.67 10.63
C ASP A 5 -3.19 2.97 9.16
N ARG A 6 -3.88 3.96 8.59
CA ARG A 6 -3.78 4.28 7.16
C ARG A 6 -2.39 4.78 6.80
N ASN A 7 -1.75 5.55 7.67
CA ASN A 7 -0.41 6.08 7.43
C ASN A 7 0.63 4.95 7.48
N GLU A 8 0.46 4.01 8.41
CA GLU A 8 1.26 2.79 8.46
C GLU A 8 1.10 1.94 7.20
N LEU A 9 -0.14 1.73 6.73
CA LEU A 9 -0.38 0.99 5.49
C LEU A 9 0.21 1.69 4.25
N ALA A 10 0.09 3.02 4.18
CA ALA A 10 0.69 3.80 3.09
C ALA A 10 2.22 3.72 3.11
N ALA A 11 2.84 3.76 4.30
CA ALA A 11 4.28 3.56 4.45
C ALA A 11 4.71 2.14 4.04
N LEU A 12 3.90 1.12 4.40
CA LEU A 12 4.13 -0.27 4.04
C LEU A 12 4.07 -0.48 2.52
N LEU A 13 3.09 0.12 1.82
CA LEU A 13 3.00 0.08 0.36
C LEU A 13 4.21 0.75 -0.32
N ARG A 14 4.62 1.93 0.15
CA ARG A 14 5.83 2.58 -0.38
C ARG A 14 7.06 1.70 -0.19
N ARG A 15 7.20 1.08 0.98
CA ARG A 15 8.30 0.14 1.27
C ARG A 15 8.24 -1.07 0.33
N TYR A 16 7.07 -1.67 0.13
CA TYR A 16 6.88 -2.78 -0.81
C TYR A 16 7.40 -2.45 -2.22
N ARG A 17 7.03 -1.28 -2.77
CA ARG A 17 7.50 -0.83 -4.10
C ARG A 17 9.02 -0.66 -4.19
N VAL A 18 9.64 -0.12 -3.13
CA VAL A 18 11.12 -0.02 -3.06
C VAL A 18 11.76 -1.40 -3.06
N TRP A 19 11.21 -2.34 -2.28
CA TRP A 19 11.71 -3.72 -2.23
C TRP A 19 11.51 -4.47 -3.54
N GLU A 20 10.39 -4.28 -4.25
CA GLU A 20 10.18 -4.83 -5.59
C GLU A 20 11.35 -4.41 -6.50
N HIS A 21 11.67 -3.12 -6.53
CA HIS A 21 12.79 -2.62 -7.31
C HIS A 21 14.14 -3.21 -6.87
N LEU A 22 14.42 -3.27 -5.56
CA LEU A 22 15.67 -3.81 -5.04
C LEU A 22 15.88 -5.31 -5.34
N VAL A 23 14.80 -6.10 -5.33
CA VAL A 23 14.84 -7.51 -5.72
C VAL A 23 15.05 -7.65 -7.23
N LEU A 24 14.40 -6.81 -8.04
CA LEU A 24 14.62 -6.79 -9.49
C LEU A 24 16.08 -6.45 -9.86
N THR A 25 16.72 -5.53 -9.13
CA THR A 25 18.14 -5.19 -9.39
C THR A 25 19.13 -6.29 -8.99
N LYS A 26 18.81 -7.13 -7.99
CA LYS A 26 19.66 -8.22 -7.52
C LYS A 26 18.81 -9.46 -7.22
N PRO A 27 18.36 -10.19 -8.24
CA PRO A 27 17.43 -11.29 -8.05
C PRO A 27 18.05 -12.45 -7.26
N HIS A 28 19.37 -12.63 -7.24
CA HIS A 28 20.01 -13.73 -6.51
C HIS A 28 20.25 -13.44 -5.01
N ASP A 29 19.96 -12.23 -4.54
CA ASP A 29 20.10 -11.86 -3.13
C ASP A 29 18.90 -12.39 -2.33
N GLN A 30 19.10 -13.52 -1.65
CA GLN A 30 18.06 -14.20 -0.89
C GLN A 30 17.55 -13.35 0.29
N ALA A 31 18.41 -12.54 0.91
CA ALA A 31 17.99 -11.67 2.01
C ALA A 31 17.00 -10.61 1.52
N ARG A 32 17.20 -10.10 0.29
CA ARG A 32 16.26 -9.16 -0.31
C ARG A 32 14.93 -9.79 -0.70
N ARG A 33 14.98 -11.01 -1.25
CA ARG A 33 13.75 -11.77 -1.55
C ARG A 33 12.94 -12.02 -0.28
N ARG A 34 13.60 -12.49 0.79
CA ARG A 34 12.96 -12.72 2.09
C ARG A 34 12.29 -11.45 2.62
N GLY A 35 12.98 -10.31 2.59
CA GLY A 35 12.42 -9.04 3.02
C GLY A 35 11.20 -8.59 2.21
N LEU A 36 11.21 -8.81 0.90
CA LEU A 36 10.05 -8.56 0.04
C LEU A 36 8.88 -9.50 0.38
N GLU A 37 9.16 -10.79 0.58
CA GLU A 37 8.17 -11.80 0.96
C GLU A 37 7.52 -11.49 2.31
N ASP A 38 8.28 -11.02 3.31
CA ASP A 38 7.75 -10.65 4.63
C ASP A 38 6.78 -9.47 4.54
N ILE A 39 7.11 -8.45 3.73
CA ILE A 39 6.23 -7.30 3.49
C ILE A 39 4.99 -7.74 2.72
N ALA A 40 5.16 -8.58 1.70
CA ALA A 40 4.07 -9.13 0.91
C ALA A 40 3.09 -9.93 1.80
N TYR A 41 3.61 -10.77 2.69
CA TYR A 41 2.83 -11.55 3.64
C TYR A 41 2.03 -10.63 4.59
N THR A 42 2.67 -9.58 5.10
CA THR A 42 2.01 -8.61 5.96
C THR A 42 0.85 -7.92 5.25
N LEU A 43 1.03 -7.50 3.99
CA LEU A 43 -0.05 -6.92 3.17
C LEU A 43 -1.21 -7.92 2.97
N CYS A 44 -0.90 -9.18 2.66
CA CYS A 44 -1.91 -10.23 2.50
C CYS A 44 -2.76 -10.42 3.77
N VAL A 45 -2.13 -10.46 4.93
CA VAL A 45 -2.83 -10.60 6.23
C VAL A 45 -3.68 -9.37 6.53
N LEU A 46 -3.11 -8.17 6.38
CA LEU A 46 -3.83 -6.91 6.67
C LEU A 46 -5.06 -6.71 5.78
N MET A 47 -4.95 -7.07 4.50
CA MET A 47 -6.04 -6.90 3.53
C MET A 47 -6.97 -8.13 3.44
N GLY A 48 -6.65 -9.22 4.15
CA GLY A 48 -7.39 -10.48 4.06
C GLY A 48 -7.43 -11.04 2.63
N ARG A 49 -6.30 -11.03 1.93
CA ARG A 49 -6.16 -11.52 0.55
C ARG A 49 -5.19 -12.68 0.46
N ARG A 50 -5.39 -13.55 -0.53
CA ARG A 50 -4.57 -14.76 -0.73
C ARG A 50 -3.31 -14.49 -1.53
N THR A 51 -3.30 -13.42 -2.30
CA THR A 51 -2.16 -13.04 -3.14
C THR A 51 -1.72 -11.60 -2.84
N VAL A 52 -0.42 -11.35 -2.99
CA VAL A 52 0.14 -10.00 -2.80
C VAL A 52 -0.45 -9.00 -3.80
N ARG A 53 -0.74 -9.45 -5.03
CA ARG A 53 -1.36 -8.62 -6.06
C ARG A 53 -2.73 -8.13 -5.62
N GLU A 54 -3.60 -9.03 -5.14
CA GLU A 54 -4.91 -8.65 -4.62
C GLU A 54 -4.80 -7.79 -3.37
N ALA A 55 -3.82 -8.06 -2.51
CA ALA A 55 -3.58 -7.27 -1.30
C ALA A 55 -3.18 -5.83 -1.63
N VAL A 56 -2.26 -5.63 -2.58
CA VAL A 56 -1.83 -4.30 -3.01
C VAL A 56 -3.01 -3.51 -3.59
N ILE A 57 -3.80 -4.12 -4.48
CA ILE A 57 -4.99 -3.47 -5.06
C ILE A 57 -5.99 -3.09 -3.96
N ALA A 58 -6.26 -4.00 -3.01
CA ALA A 58 -7.18 -3.73 -1.90
C ALA A 58 -6.67 -2.60 -0.99
N ALA A 59 -5.35 -2.55 -0.75
CA ALA A 59 -4.72 -1.51 0.04
C ALA A 59 -4.76 -0.14 -0.66
N GLU A 60 -4.50 -0.09 -1.97
CA GLU A 60 -4.61 1.12 -2.79
C GLU A 60 -6.05 1.67 -2.74
N VAL A 61 -7.06 0.83 -3.01
CA VAL A 61 -8.49 1.21 -2.92
C VAL A 61 -8.88 1.68 -1.52
N TYR A 62 -8.37 1.02 -0.48
CA TYR A 62 -8.62 1.42 0.91
C TYR A 62 -8.08 2.81 1.21
N LEU A 63 -6.89 3.15 0.72
CA LEU A 63 -6.28 4.47 0.89
C LEU A 63 -7.02 5.56 0.08
N GLU A 64 -7.34 5.29 -1.19
CA GLU A 64 -8.08 6.22 -2.06
C GLU A 64 -9.47 6.57 -1.50
N SER A 65 -10.17 5.59 -0.92
CA SER A 65 -11.48 5.80 -0.28
C SER A 65 -11.41 6.76 0.92
N SER A 66 -10.23 6.95 1.53
CA SER A 66 -10.02 7.95 2.59
C SER A 66 -9.82 9.34 2.03
N GLU A 67 -9.07 9.47 0.94
CA GLU A 67 -8.75 10.76 0.34
C GLU A 67 -10.02 11.39 -0.25
N ALA A 68 -10.91 10.58 -0.81
CA ALA A 68 -12.25 11.00 -1.21
C ALA A 68 -13.10 11.52 -0.03
N SER A 69 -12.88 11.00 1.19
CA SER A 69 -13.56 11.47 2.40
C SER A 69 -12.86 12.64 3.09
N ALA A 70 -11.57 12.86 2.82
CA ALA A 70 -10.77 13.96 3.36
C ALA A 70 -10.88 15.25 2.52
N CYS A 71 -11.56 15.20 1.37
CA CYS A 71 -11.91 16.37 0.58
C CYS A 71 -13.32 16.84 0.92
N PRO A 72 -13.52 17.90 1.74
CA PRO A 72 -14.69 18.74 1.52
C PRO A 72 -14.51 19.39 0.14
N PRO A 73 -15.53 19.40 -0.74
CA PRO A 73 -15.44 20.18 -1.97
C PRO A 73 -15.24 21.64 -1.55
N ALA A 74 -14.04 22.16 -1.77
CA ALA A 74 -13.81 23.60 -1.70
C ALA A 74 -14.68 24.21 -2.79
N GLU A 75 -15.82 24.76 -2.37
CA GLU A 75 -16.67 25.65 -3.15
C GLU A 75 -15.77 26.63 -3.90
N ARG A 76 -15.65 26.44 -5.21
CA ARG A 76 -15.21 27.50 -6.09
C ARG A 76 -16.38 28.47 -6.24
N ALA A 77 -16.57 29.32 -5.24
CA ALA A 77 -17.30 30.57 -5.35
C ALA A 77 -16.31 31.70 -5.68
N GLY A 78 -16.72 32.61 -6.56
CA GLY A 78 -15.95 33.76 -7.08
C GLY A 78 -15.70 33.62 -8.57
N GLU A 79 -16.66 33.84 -9.47
CA GLU A 79 -17.25 35.14 -9.88
C GLU A 79 -16.19 36.18 -10.27
N GLY A 80 -16.23 36.55 -11.54
CA GLY A 80 -15.42 37.58 -12.21
C GLY A 80 -15.78 37.63 -13.69
#